data_AF-A0AAE4A0E1-F1
#
_entry.id   AF-A0AAE4A0E1-F1
#
_cell.length_a   1.000
_cell.length_b   1.000
_cell.length_c   1.000
_cell.angle_alpha   90.00
_cell.angle_beta   90.00
_cell.angle_gamma   90.00
#
_symmetry.space_group_name_H-M   'P 1'
#
loop_
_entity.id
_entity.type
_entity.pdbx_description
1 polymer ?
#
loop_
_entity_poly.entity_id
_entity_poly.type
_entity_poly.pdbx_seq_one_letter_code
_entity_poly.pdbx_strand_id
1 'polypeptide(L)'
;MIEAEFHAVWRDSRGRRRDVTPPSVPVGRVVFLPDPQLSFDGRQIDNFRVSLVDDPLVDDFIAAAEAYFEVTNRGKLATEYGRLRVTPEIAAARERWWAAERRMVAKHYDVTLPENMP
;
A
#
# COMPACT_ATOMS: atom_id res chain seq x y z
N MET A 1 -10.85 -3.90 6.80
CA MET A 1 -10.62 -3.36 5.44
C MET A 1 -10.23 -4.51 4.51
N ILE A 2 -10.50 -4.39 3.22
CA ILE A 2 -9.82 -5.20 2.18
C ILE A 2 -9.01 -4.26 1.29
N GLU A 3 -7.85 -4.73 0.84
CA GLU A 3 -6.95 -4.01 -0.04
C GLU A 3 -6.63 -4.88 -1.26
N ALA A 4 -6.74 -4.28 -2.44
CA ALA A 4 -6.29 -4.85 -3.70
C ALA A 4 -5.02 -4.11 -4.12
N GLU A 5 -3.87 -4.70 -3.77
CA GLU A 5 -2.57 -4.17 -4.15
C GLU A 5 -2.25 -4.50 -5.62
N PHE A 6 -1.56 -3.58 -6.30
CA PHE A 6 -1.21 -3.76 -7.72
C PHE A 6 0.05 -4.63 -7.87
N HIS A 7 -0.12 -5.95 -7.77
CA HIS A 7 0.98 -6.91 -7.87
C HIS A 7 1.40 -7.23 -9.30
N ALA A 8 2.71 -7.36 -9.51
CA ALA A 8 3.25 -7.96 -10.74
C ALA A 8 3.31 -9.48 -10.60
N VAL A 9 2.58 -10.20 -11.46
CA VAL A 9 2.58 -11.67 -11.48
C VAL A 9 3.22 -12.20 -12.76
N TRP A 10 4.30 -12.96 -12.62
CA TRP A 10 4.97 -13.62 -13.74
C TRP A 10 4.49 -15.06 -13.89
N ARG A 11 4.27 -15.51 -15.14
CA ARG A 11 4.02 -16.93 -15.46
C ARG A 11 5.30 -17.56 -15.98
N ASP A 12 5.80 -18.57 -15.26
CA ASP A 12 7.01 -19.30 -15.66
C ASP A 12 6.77 -20.25 -16.85
N SER A 13 7.86 -20.83 -17.38
CA SER A 13 7.81 -21.76 -18.51
C SER A 13 7.00 -23.03 -18.26
N ARG A 14 6.65 -23.32 -17.00
CA ARG A 14 5.79 -24.45 -16.61
C ARG A 14 4.35 -24.02 -16.33
N GLY A 15 4.01 -22.75 -16.62
CA GLY A 15 2.67 -22.19 -16.41
C GLY A 15 2.37 -21.78 -14.96
N ARG A 16 3.35 -21.83 -14.05
CA ARG A 16 3.14 -21.44 -12.64
C ARG A 16 3.19 -19.92 -12.50
N ARG A 17 2.29 -19.37 -11.70
CA ARG A 17 2.26 -17.94 -11.36
C ARG A 17 3.17 -17.66 -10.16
N ARG A 18 4.01 -16.64 -10.29
CA ARG A 18 4.96 -16.15 -9.29
C ARG A 18 4.61 -14.70 -8.99
N ASP A 19 4.36 -14.39 -7.73
CA ASP A 19 4.28 -13.00 -7.28
C ASP A 19 5.70 -12.42 -7.28
N VAL A 20 5.91 -11.36 -8.05
CA VAL A 20 7.19 -10.66 -8.17
C VAL A 20 7.31 -9.57 -7.11
N THR A 21 6.19 -9.13 -6.56
CA THR A 21 6.08 -8.06 -5.56
C THR A 21 5.43 -8.59 -4.29
N PRO A 22 6.01 -9.62 -3.63
CA PRO A 22 5.40 -10.16 -2.43
C PRO A 22 5.35 -9.09 -1.32
N PRO A 23 4.32 -9.14 -0.45
CA PRO A 23 4.24 -8.22 0.68
C PRO A 23 5.45 -8.37 1.59
N SER A 24 5.87 -7.27 2.20
CA SER A 24 7.00 -7.20 3.12
C SER A 24 6.74 -7.90 4.46
N VAL A 25 5.47 -8.17 4.77
CA VAL A 25 5.02 -8.87 5.98
C VAL A 25 4.46 -10.26 5.65
N PRO A 26 4.61 -11.25 6.54
CA PRO A 26 4.02 -12.56 6.33
C PRO A 26 2.49 -12.47 6.29
N VAL A 27 1.92 -12.81 5.14
CA VAL A 27 0.47 -12.98 4.98
C VAL A 27 0.17 -14.46 4.77
N GLY A 28 -0.86 -14.97 5.45
CA GLY A 28 -1.16 -16.40 5.42
C GLY A 28 -1.54 -16.91 4.02
N ARG A 29 -2.25 -16.08 3.24
CA ARG A 29 -2.62 -16.39 1.85
C ARG A 29 -2.95 -15.11 1.09
N VAL A 30 -2.32 -14.93 -0.07
CA VAL A 30 -2.71 -13.90 -1.07
C VAL A 30 -3.55 -14.57 -2.16
N VAL A 31 -4.62 -13.91 -2.57
CA VAL A 31 -5.42 -14.29 -3.73
C VAL A 31 -5.29 -13.22 -4.81
N PHE A 32 -5.17 -13.62 -6.07
CA PHE A 32 -4.99 -12.70 -7.19
C PHE A 32 -6.27 -12.62 -8.02
N LEU A 33 -6.74 -11.40 -8.24
CA LEU A 33 -7.77 -11.08 -9.22
C LEU A 33 -7.07 -10.49 -10.46
N PRO A 34 -7.11 -11.15 -11.64
CA PRO A 34 -6.55 -10.56 -12.83
C PRO A 34 -7.42 -9.38 -13.29
N ASP A 35 -6.77 -8.25 -13.59
CA ASP A 35 -7.40 -7.10 -14.23
C ASP A 35 -6.76 -6.87 -15.61
N PRO A 36 -7.40 -7.30 -16.72
CA PRO A 36 -6.85 -7.14 -18.05
C PRO A 36 -6.91 -5.68 -18.57
N GLN A 37 -7.60 -4.78 -17.87
CA GLN A 37 -7.70 -3.38 -18.24
C GLN A 37 -6.57 -2.54 -17.64
N LEU A 38 -5.89 -3.05 -16.63
CA LEU A 38 -4.75 -2.39 -16.01
C LEU A 38 -3.42 -2.90 -16.60
N SER A 39 -2.54 -1.95 -16.93
CA SER A 39 -1.18 -2.21 -17.37
C SER A 39 -0.21 -1.29 -16.65
N PHE A 40 0.93 -1.84 -16.24
CA PHE A 40 2.03 -1.03 -15.70
C PHE A 40 2.86 -0.45 -16.84
N ASP A 41 2.81 0.87 -17.01
CA ASP A 41 3.56 1.61 -18.04
C ASP A 41 4.79 2.34 -17.48
N GLY A 42 5.17 2.05 -16.24
CA GLY A 42 6.23 2.74 -15.52
C GLY A 42 5.77 3.89 -14.63
N ARG A 43 4.46 4.12 -14.50
CA ARG A 43 3.87 4.96 -13.45
C ARG A 43 3.37 4.11 -12.28
N GLN A 44 3.64 4.55 -11.05
CA GLN A 44 3.10 3.93 -9.84
C GLN A 44 1.56 4.02 -9.81
N ILE A 45 0.91 2.92 -9.42
CA ILE A 45 -0.54 2.77 -9.34
C ILE A 45 -0.89 2.57 -7.86
N ASP A 46 -1.90 3.31 -7.37
CA ASP A 46 -2.34 3.18 -5.97
C ASP A 46 -3.03 1.84 -5.77
N ASN A 47 -3.02 1.38 -4.53
CA ASN A 47 -3.82 0.24 -4.14
C ASN A 47 -5.27 0.68 -3.96
N PHE A 48 -6.20 -0.19 -4.33
CA PHE A 48 -7.61 0.04 -4.05
C PHE A 48 -7.95 -0.49 -2.67
N ARG A 49 -8.40 0.40 -1.77
CA ARG A 49 -8.72 0.07 -0.38
C ARG A 49 -10.20 0.31 -0.12
N VAL A 50 -10.86 -0.65 0.49
CA VAL A 50 -12.29 -0.56 0.82
C VAL A 50 -12.51 -0.92 2.28
N SER A 51 -13.20 -0.04 2.99
CA SER A 51 -13.67 -0.34 4.33
C SER A 51 -14.78 -1.39 4.26
N LEU A 52 -14.67 -2.42 5.11
CA LEU A 52 -15.67 -3.48 5.24
C LEU A 52 -16.54 -3.30 6.49
N VAL A 53 -16.25 -2.29 7.29
CA VAL A 53 -16.87 -2.01 8.58
C VAL A 53 -17.08 -0.51 8.72
N ASP A 54 -18.13 -0.10 9.40
CA ASP A 54 -18.33 1.30 9.76
C ASP A 54 -17.41 1.67 10.93
N ASP A 55 -16.16 2.02 10.60
CA ASP A 55 -15.14 2.38 11.58
C ASP A 55 -14.32 3.58 11.09
N PRO A 56 -14.45 4.74 11.76
CA PRO A 56 -13.71 5.94 11.40
C PRO A 56 -12.19 5.76 11.36
N LEU A 57 -11.62 4.82 12.13
CA LEU A 57 -10.17 4.58 12.08
C LEU A 57 -9.72 3.87 10.80
N VAL A 58 -10.59 3.04 10.20
CA VAL A 58 -10.32 2.39 8.92
C VAL A 58 -10.39 3.42 7.80
N ASP A 59 -11.42 4.26 7.80
CA ASP A 59 -11.58 5.32 6.80
C ASP A 59 -10.43 6.35 6.90
N ASP A 60 -10.02 6.68 8.13
CA ASP A 60 -8.88 7.56 8.39
C ASP A 60 -7.55 7.00 7.86
N PHE A 61 -7.36 5.69 7.96
CA PHE A 61 -6.20 5.01 7.39
C PHE A 61 -6.22 5.05 5.87
N ILE A 62 -7.36 4.74 5.23
CA ILE A 62 -7.52 4.77 3.77
C ILE A 62 -7.18 6.16 3.24
N ALA A 63 -7.81 7.20 3.81
CA ALA A 63 -7.57 8.58 3.39
C ALA A 63 -6.11 9.02 3.58
N ALA A 64 -5.45 8.57 4.66
CA ALA A 64 -4.05 8.89 4.90
C ALA A 64 -3.11 8.16 3.92
N ALA A 65 -3.42 6.90 3.57
CA ALA A 65 -2.66 6.13 2.58
C ALA A 65 -2.77 6.76 1.18
N GLU A 66 -3.98 7.13 0.75
CA GLU A 66 -4.23 7.82 -0.53
C GLU A 66 -3.52 9.17 -0.59
N ALA A 67 -3.55 9.96 0.50
CA ALA A 67 -2.85 11.23 0.57
C ALA A 67 -1.31 11.05 0.49
N TYR A 68 -0.77 10.02 1.14
CA TYR A 68 0.65 9.70 1.03
C TYR A 68 1.05 9.27 -0.39
N PHE A 69 0.23 8.41 -1.01
CA PHE A 69 0.42 8.01 -2.40
C PHE A 69 0.39 9.22 -3.33
N GLU A 70 -0.60 10.10 -3.19
CA GLU A 70 -0.75 11.28 -4.04
C GLU A 70 0.50 12.16 -3.98
N VAL A 71 0.98 12.51 -2.79
CA VAL A 71 2.22 13.30 -2.62
C VAL A 71 3.43 12.61 -3.24
N THR A 72 3.57 11.30 -3.07
CA THR A 72 4.69 10.51 -3.60
C THR A 72 4.55 10.11 -5.07
N ASN A 73 3.41 10.39 -5.70
CA ASN A 73 3.12 10.06 -7.10
C ASN A 73 2.93 11.32 -8.00
N ARG A 74 3.32 12.51 -7.50
CA ARG A 74 3.29 13.77 -8.25
C ARG A 74 4.49 13.92 -9.18
N GLY A 75 4.22 14.38 -10.41
CA GLY A 75 5.26 14.76 -11.37
C GLY A 75 6.28 13.63 -11.62
N LYS A 76 7.56 13.93 -11.40
CA LYS A 76 8.66 12.97 -11.60
C LYS A 76 8.65 11.81 -10.59
N LEU A 77 8.13 12.04 -9.38
CA LEU A 77 8.06 11.01 -8.34
C LEU A 77 7.18 9.82 -8.79
N ALA A 78 6.25 10.07 -9.72
CA ALA A 78 5.37 9.04 -10.23
C ALA A 78 6.06 7.86 -10.93
N THR A 79 7.28 8.10 -11.39
CA THR A 79 8.10 7.12 -12.12
C THR A 79 9.43 6.86 -11.41
N GLU A 80 9.62 7.38 -10.19
CA GLU A 80 10.81 7.14 -9.37
C GLU A 80 10.53 6.01 -8.37
N TYR A 81 11.46 5.06 -8.28
CA TYR A 81 11.32 3.86 -7.44
C TYR A 81 12.39 3.82 -6.36
N GLY A 82 12.04 3.24 -5.21
CA GLY A 82 12.98 2.99 -4.12
C GLY A 82 13.18 4.20 -3.21
N ARG A 83 14.42 4.61 -2.96
CA ARG A 83 14.73 5.67 -1.99
C ARG A 83 14.32 7.04 -2.52
N LEU A 84 13.29 7.62 -1.91
CA LEU A 84 12.84 8.97 -2.20
C LEU A 84 13.63 10.01 -1.39
N ARG A 85 13.89 11.17 -1.99
CA ARG A 85 14.32 12.34 -1.22
C ARG A 85 13.11 12.87 -0.44
N VAL A 86 13.18 12.74 0.88
CA VAL A 86 12.10 13.17 1.77
C VAL A 86 12.06 14.70 1.84
N THR A 87 10.96 15.29 1.37
CA THR A 87 10.61 16.70 1.61
C THR A 87 9.80 16.82 2.91
N PRO A 88 9.63 18.03 3.48
CA PRO A 88 8.74 18.22 4.63
C PRO A 88 7.30 17.74 4.38
N GLU A 89 6.79 17.90 3.16
CA GLU A 89 5.45 17.42 2.78
C GLU A 89 5.37 15.90 2.78
N ILE A 90 6.35 15.22 2.14
CA ILE A 90 6.43 13.75 2.15
C ILE A 90 6.57 13.23 3.59
N ALA A 91 7.39 13.90 4.42
CA ALA A 91 7.56 13.53 5.82
C ALA A 91 6.24 13.62 6.60
N ALA A 92 5.52 14.74 6.47
CA ALA A 92 4.23 14.94 7.15
C ALA A 92 3.17 13.94 6.69
N ALA A 93 3.06 13.69 5.37
CA ALA A 93 2.12 12.70 4.83
C ALA A 93 2.46 11.28 5.33
N ARG A 94 3.75 10.93 5.38
CA ARG A 94 4.22 9.64 5.91
C ARG A 94 3.93 9.48 7.41
N GLU A 95 4.19 10.51 8.22
CA GLU A 95 3.88 10.49 9.65
C GLU A 95 2.37 10.35 9.90
N ARG A 96 1.56 11.04 9.10
CA ARG A 96 0.10 10.97 9.17
C ARG A 96 -0.44 9.59 8.83
N TRP A 97 0.10 8.97 7.78
CA TRP A 97 -0.23 7.60 7.40
C TRP A 97 0.17 6.61 8.50
N TRP A 98 1.41 6.69 9.00
CA TRP A 98 1.89 5.82 10.08
C TRP A 98 1.02 5.95 11.34
N ALA A 99 0.69 7.17 11.75
CA ALA A 99 -0.16 7.40 12.92
C ALA A 99 -1.59 6.85 12.74
N ALA A 100 -2.15 6.88 11.52
CA ALA A 100 -3.43 6.26 11.20
C ALA A 100 -3.34 4.73 11.30
N GLU A 101 -2.33 4.15 10.68
CA GLU A 101 -2.09 2.71 10.68
C GLU A 101 -1.93 2.18 12.11
N ARG A 102 -1.10 2.81 12.95
CA ARG A 102 -0.94 2.37 14.34
C ARG A 102 -2.26 2.37 15.11
N ARG A 103 -3.10 3.41 14.95
CA ARG A 103 -4.38 3.51 15.66
C ARG A 103 -5.36 2.43 15.18
N MET A 104 -5.44 2.22 13.87
CA MET A 104 -6.26 1.15 13.29
C MET A 104 -5.77 -0.23 13.75
N VAL A 105 -4.46 -0.47 13.68
CA VAL A 105 -3.85 -1.75 14.04
C VAL A 105 -4.06 -2.07 15.51
N ALA A 106 -3.81 -1.12 16.41
CA ALA A 106 -4.01 -1.31 17.85
C ALA A 106 -5.48 -1.62 18.23
N LYS A 107 -6.45 -1.22 17.41
CA LYS A 107 -7.87 -1.53 17.63
C LYS A 107 -8.27 -2.90 17.08
N HIS A 108 -7.79 -3.25 15.87
CA HIS A 108 -8.31 -4.39 15.11
C HIS A 108 -7.43 -5.63 15.15
N TYR A 109 -6.19 -5.51 15.63
CA TYR A 109 -5.23 -6.59 15.63
C TYR A 109 -4.58 -6.71 17.01
N ASP A 110 -4.27 -7.94 17.41
CA ASP A 110 -3.57 -8.23 18.66
C ASP A 110 -2.05 -8.00 18.53
N VAL A 111 -1.67 -6.87 17.94
CA VAL A 111 -0.28 -6.46 17.73
C VAL A 111 -0.14 -4.95 17.95
N THR A 112 1.02 -4.55 18.45
CA THR A 112 1.39 -3.14 18.60
C THR A 112 2.53 -2.83 17.64
N LEU A 113 2.32 -1.86 16.76
CA LEU A 113 3.38 -1.34 15.90
C LEU A 113 4.34 -0.44 16.71
N PRO A 114 5.64 -0.39 16.36
CA PRO A 114 6.60 0.47 17.04
C PRO A 114 6.21 1.95 16.93
N GLU A 115 6.65 2.76 17.90
CA GLU A 115 6.40 4.21 17.88
C GLU A 115 7.01 4.87 16.64
N ASN A 116 8.24 4.48 16.31
CA ASN A 116 8.94 4.98 15.13
C ASN A 116 8.76 4.04 13.94
N MET A 117 8.61 4.62 12.76
CA MET A 117 8.60 3.87 11.50
C MET A 117 9.97 3.22 11.27
N PRO A 118 10.02 1.94 10.83
CA PRO A 118 11.28 1.23 10.55
C PRO A 118 12.07 1.81 9.37
#